data_AF-A0A2Z6AJU7-F1
#
_entry.id   AF-A0A2Z6AJU7-F1
#
_cell.length_a   1.000
_cell.length_b   1.000
_cell.length_c   1.000
_cell.angle_alpha   90.00
_cell.angle_beta   90.00
_cell.angle_gamma   90.00
#
_symmetry.space_group_name_H-M   'P 1'
#
loop_
_entity.id
_entity.type
_entity.pdbx_description
1 polymer ?
#
loop_
_entity_poly.entity_id
_entity_poly.type
_entity_poly.pdbx_seq_one_letter_code
_entity_poly.pdbx_strand_id
1 'polypeptide(L)'
;MRRFPVCACSTAHLPCAEHDAIDRLIRHAPRRSGRIIVDHPILSIEAQQYGFWVHLGFMDDWTERPDALSPEFWALLVDARKGGANWLSFDRDESPSDRFPVFATVQGEATDKAGETAIGANPAGRITIRCSACGSAGVMRDAWARWDDDAQDWALGAVFDAAFCEVCEKDATLAEQPLGGSQHQHS
;
A
#
# COMPACT_ATOMS: atom_id res chain seq x y z
N MET A 1 -5.70 -2.22 30.01
CA MET A 1 -5.94 -2.24 28.55
C MET A 1 -7.28 -1.55 28.28
N ARG A 2 -7.29 -0.30 27.83
CA ARG A 2 -8.54 0.38 27.45
C ARG A 2 -9.03 -0.31 26.18
N ARG A 3 -10.09 -1.12 26.28
CA ARG A 3 -10.83 -1.63 25.11
C ARG A 3 -11.52 -0.44 24.49
N PHE A 4 -10.91 0.15 23.47
CA PHE A 4 -11.62 1.10 22.64
C PHE A 4 -12.57 0.30 21.74
N PRO A 5 -13.84 0.69 21.59
CA PRO A 5 -14.73 0.06 20.64
C PRO A 5 -14.23 0.37 19.23
N VAL A 6 -13.77 -0.67 18.53
CA VAL A 6 -13.30 -0.64 17.14
C VAL A 6 -14.30 -1.42 16.29
N CYS A 7 -14.64 -0.89 15.12
CA CYS A 7 -15.36 -1.60 14.08
C CYS A 7 -14.37 -1.92 12.95
N ALA A 8 -14.37 -3.14 12.44
CA ALA A 8 -13.59 -3.54 11.27
C ALA A 8 -14.49 -3.51 10.03
N CYS A 9 -13.93 -3.05 8.92
CA CYS A 9 -14.61 -2.94 7.64
C CYS A 9 -13.65 -3.30 6.52
N SER A 10 -14.14 -4.03 5.52
CA SER A 10 -13.35 -4.33 4.33
C SER A 10 -13.04 -3.05 3.54
N THR A 11 -11.82 -2.93 3.01
CA THR A 11 -11.49 -1.85 2.05
C THR A 11 -12.35 -1.89 0.79
N ALA A 12 -12.98 -3.03 0.49
CA ALA A 12 -13.88 -3.19 -0.66
C ALA A 12 -15.16 -2.34 -0.57
N HIS A 13 -15.49 -1.80 0.61
CA HIS A 13 -16.64 -0.91 0.78
C HIS A 13 -16.33 0.56 0.47
N LEU A 14 -15.08 0.89 0.13
CA LEU A 14 -14.67 2.23 -0.28
C LEU A 14 -14.74 2.38 -1.80
N PRO A 15 -15.32 3.48 -2.32
CA PRO A 15 -15.18 3.83 -3.73
C PRO A 15 -13.69 3.97 -4.12
N CYS A 16 -13.33 3.55 -5.34
CA CYS A 16 -11.94 3.63 -5.83
C CYS A 16 -11.36 5.05 -5.71
N ALA A 17 -12.14 6.09 -6.01
CA ALA A 17 -11.69 7.48 -5.91
C ALA A 17 -11.38 7.89 -4.47
N GLU A 18 -12.12 7.36 -3.49
CA GLU A 18 -11.89 7.59 -2.06
C GLU A 18 -10.64 6.83 -1.60
N HIS A 19 -10.49 5.58 -2.04
CA HIS A 19 -9.30 4.78 -1.78
C HIS A 19 -8.03 5.50 -2.26
N ASP A 20 -8.05 6.00 -3.50
CA ASP A 20 -6.94 6.78 -4.06
C ASP A 20 -6.69 8.09 -3.31
N ALA A 21 -7.74 8.76 -2.83
CA ALA A 21 -7.61 10.00 -2.07
C ALA A 21 -6.93 9.75 -0.72
N ILE A 22 -7.34 8.69 -0.01
CA ILE A 22 -6.76 8.29 1.27
C ILE A 22 -5.32 7.80 1.08
N ASP A 23 -5.04 7.00 0.05
CA ASP A 23 -3.68 6.56 -0.28
C ASP A 23 -2.75 7.74 -0.59
N ARG A 24 -3.26 8.76 -1.30
CA ARG A 24 -2.51 10.00 -1.51
C ARG A 24 -2.24 10.71 -0.17
N LEU A 25 -3.22 10.84 0.71
CA LEU A 25 -3.03 11.46 2.02
C LEU A 25 -1.97 10.73 2.86
N ILE A 26 -2.04 9.39 2.92
CA ILE A 26 -1.08 8.55 3.64
C ILE A 26 0.33 8.71 3.05
N ARG A 27 0.46 8.72 1.71
CA ARG A 27 1.76 8.86 1.02
C ARG A 27 2.46 10.18 1.32
N HIS A 28 1.71 11.27 1.43
CA HIS A 28 2.27 12.61 1.65
C HIS A 28 2.42 12.98 3.13
N ALA A 29 1.90 12.16 4.05
CA ALA A 29 1.98 12.45 5.47
C ALA A 29 3.38 12.21 6.06
N PRO A 30 3.86 13.09 6.95
CA PRO A 30 5.15 12.94 7.59
C PRO A 30 5.13 11.75 8.56
N ARG A 31 6.14 10.88 8.48
CA ARG A 31 6.32 9.77 9.42
C ARG A 31 6.76 10.32 10.78
N ARG A 32 5.99 10.04 11.85
CA ARG A 32 6.34 10.40 13.23
C ARG A 32 6.42 9.13 14.07
N SER A 33 7.60 8.82 14.61
CA SER A 33 7.84 7.66 15.47
C SER A 33 7.39 6.32 14.87
N GLY A 34 7.59 6.12 13.57
CA GLY A 34 7.21 4.90 12.85
C GLY A 34 5.72 4.77 12.51
N ARG A 35 4.87 5.71 12.94
CA ARG A 35 3.45 5.78 12.58
C ARG A 35 3.22 6.89 11.56
N ILE A 36 2.30 6.64 10.62
CA ILE A 36 1.80 7.67 9.71
C ILE A 36 0.46 8.12 10.28
N ILE A 37 0.46 9.29 10.92
CA ILE A 37 -0.76 9.96 11.37
C ILE A 37 -1.03 11.08 10.37
N VAL A 38 -2.04 10.90 9.54
CA VAL A 38 -2.56 11.97 8.68
C VAL A 38 -3.47 12.82 9.56
N ASP A 39 -2.98 14.01 9.92
CA ASP A 39 -3.80 15.03 10.57
C ASP A 39 -4.41 15.90 9.46
N HIS A 40 -5.56 15.45 8.94
CA HIS A 40 -6.31 16.14 7.91
C HIS A 40 -7.45 16.94 8.57
N PRO A 41 -7.84 18.13 8.06
CA PRO A 41 -8.82 19.00 8.73
C PRO A 41 -10.17 18.36 9.05
N ILE A 42 -10.51 17.26 8.37
CA ILE A 42 -11.76 16.52 8.54
C ILE A 42 -11.55 15.02 8.84
N LEU A 43 -10.30 14.53 8.92
CA LEU A 43 -10.00 13.12 9.19
C LEU A 43 -8.71 13.00 10.02
N SER A 44 -8.71 12.12 11.02
CA SER A 44 -7.48 11.62 11.62
C SER A 44 -7.28 10.17 11.22
N ILE A 45 -6.26 9.90 10.40
CA ILE A 45 -5.99 8.59 9.80
C ILE A 45 -4.69 8.02 10.36
N GLU A 46 -4.70 6.77 10.81
CA GLU A 46 -3.50 6.01 11.17
C GLU A 46 -3.29 4.89 10.15
N ALA A 47 -2.21 4.96 9.36
CA ALA A 47 -1.93 3.92 8.37
C ALA A 47 -1.39 2.64 9.02
N GLN A 48 -1.78 1.48 8.45
CA GLN A 48 -1.34 0.15 8.87
C GLN A 48 -0.87 -0.67 7.66
N GLN A 49 -0.31 -1.85 7.92
CA GLN A 49 0.31 -2.69 6.90
C GLN A 49 -0.68 -3.20 5.83
N TYR A 50 -1.96 -3.39 6.18
CA TYR A 50 -3.01 -3.90 5.28
C TYR A 50 -4.22 -2.97 5.13
N GLY A 51 -4.06 -1.71 5.52
CA GLY A 51 -5.12 -0.72 5.42
C GLY A 51 -4.86 0.48 6.32
N PHE A 52 -5.91 1.02 6.91
CA PHE A 52 -5.81 2.24 7.70
C PHE A 52 -6.97 2.37 8.69
N TRP A 53 -6.74 3.12 9.75
CA TRP A 53 -7.73 3.40 10.77
C TRP A 53 -8.17 4.84 10.67
N VAL A 54 -9.46 5.08 10.88
CA VAL A 54 -10.06 6.41 10.95
C VAL A 54 -10.59 6.62 12.35
N HIS A 55 -10.10 7.67 13.03
CA HIS A 55 -10.64 8.05 14.33
C HIS A 55 -11.98 8.74 14.15
N LEU A 56 -13.03 8.30 14.85
CA LEU A 56 -14.38 8.84 14.69
C LEU A 56 -14.68 10.02 15.63
N GLY A 57 -13.73 10.43 16.47
CA GLY A 57 -13.93 11.52 17.44
C GLY A 57 -14.16 12.90 16.80
N PHE A 58 -13.77 13.10 15.54
CA PHE A 58 -14.10 14.34 14.82
C PHE A 58 -15.57 14.41 14.42
N MET A 59 -16.29 13.28 14.35
CA MET A 59 -17.67 13.26 13.85
C MET A 59 -18.63 14.06 14.72
N ASP A 60 -18.32 14.23 16.01
CA ASP A 60 -19.14 15.03 16.92
C ASP A 60 -19.13 16.52 16.56
N ASP A 61 -18.11 16.98 15.80
CA ASP A 61 -17.97 18.37 15.35
C ASP A 61 -18.71 18.66 14.03
N TRP A 62 -19.24 17.64 13.34
CA TRP A 62 -19.88 17.77 12.03
C TRP A 62 -21.33 17.29 12.07
N THR A 63 -22.28 18.22 11.92
CA THR A 63 -23.72 17.91 11.87
C THR A 63 -24.14 17.33 10.52
N GLU A 64 -23.41 17.65 9.45
CA GLU A 64 -23.64 17.21 8.08
C GLU A 64 -22.35 16.63 7.46
N ARG A 65 -22.50 15.84 6.40
CA ARG A 65 -21.37 15.25 5.66
C ARG A 65 -20.54 16.36 5.00
N PRO A 66 -19.21 16.42 5.20
CA PRO A 66 -18.33 17.29 4.43
C PRO A 66 -18.35 16.96 2.93
N ASP A 67 -18.36 17.97 2.06
CA ASP A 67 -18.37 17.79 0.59
C ASP A 67 -17.13 17.05 0.05
N ALA A 68 -16.03 17.08 0.81
CA ALA A 68 -14.79 16.40 0.46
C ALA A 68 -14.83 14.88 0.68
N LEU A 69 -15.86 14.34 1.35
CA LEU A 69 -16.01 12.90 1.58
C LEU A 69 -17.13 12.34 0.69
N SER A 70 -16.90 11.17 0.09
CA SER A 70 -17.95 10.46 -0.63
C SER A 70 -19.11 10.08 0.31
N PRO A 71 -20.36 10.05 -0.21
CA PRO A 71 -21.53 9.61 0.57
C PRO A 71 -21.36 8.20 1.13
N GLU A 72 -20.72 7.32 0.38
CA GLU A 72 -20.47 5.92 0.73
C GLU A 72 -19.52 5.83 1.92
N PHE A 73 -18.40 6.55 1.87
CA PHE A 73 -17.45 6.57 2.97
C PHE A 73 -18.06 7.18 4.24
N TRP A 74 -18.82 8.27 4.11
CA TRP A 74 -19.53 8.87 5.23
C TRP A 74 -20.54 7.91 5.88
N ALA A 75 -21.26 7.12 5.09
CA ALA A 75 -22.21 6.13 5.60
C ALA A 75 -21.53 5.08 6.49
N LEU A 76 -20.32 4.64 6.13
CA LEU A 76 -19.52 3.70 6.93
C LEU A 76 -19.11 4.31 8.27
N LEU A 77 -18.63 5.55 8.26
CA LEU A 77 -18.24 6.27 9.49
C LEU A 77 -19.44 6.46 10.42
N VAL A 78 -20.59 6.87 9.88
CA VAL A 78 -21.83 7.06 10.65
C VAL A 78 -22.33 5.76 11.26
N ASP A 79 -22.30 4.64 10.51
CA ASP A 79 -22.73 3.34 11.03
C ASP A 79 -21.83 2.88 12.17
N ALA A 80 -20.50 2.97 11.98
CA ALA A 80 -19.53 2.64 13.03
C ALA A 80 -19.73 3.50 14.29
N ARG A 81 -19.98 4.80 14.14
CA ARG A 81 -20.26 5.71 15.26
C ARG A 81 -21.56 5.37 15.96
N LYS A 82 -22.63 5.06 15.23
CA LYS A 82 -23.90 4.57 15.79
C LYS A 82 -23.73 3.25 16.56
N GLY A 83 -22.82 2.40 16.11
CA GLY A 83 -22.40 1.18 16.81
C GLY A 83 -21.57 1.46 18.09
N GLY A 84 -21.29 2.72 18.40
CA GLY A 84 -20.49 3.14 19.56
C GLY A 84 -18.99 3.05 19.34
N ALA A 85 -18.52 2.86 18.11
CA ALA A 85 -17.09 2.82 17.81
C ALA A 85 -16.45 4.21 17.93
N ASN A 86 -15.20 4.23 18.38
CA ASN A 86 -14.32 5.41 18.33
C ASN A 86 -13.30 5.32 17.20
N TRP A 87 -13.16 4.13 16.61
CA TRP A 87 -12.27 3.85 15.49
C TRP A 87 -12.96 2.94 14.49
N LEU A 88 -12.80 3.26 13.21
CA LEU A 88 -13.13 2.38 12.10
C LEU A 88 -11.83 1.92 11.46
N SER A 89 -11.59 0.61 11.47
CA SER A 89 -10.48 -0.04 10.78
C SER A 89 -10.94 -0.43 9.39
N PHE A 90 -10.24 0.04 8.37
CA PHE A 90 -10.32 -0.50 7.02
C PHE A 90 -9.20 -1.51 6.84
N ASP A 91 -9.57 -2.76 6.63
CA ASP A 91 -8.64 -3.88 6.45
C ASP A 91 -8.92 -4.55 5.11
N ARG A 92 -7.84 -4.83 4.36
CA ARG A 92 -7.92 -5.52 3.07
C ARG A 92 -8.24 -7.01 3.23
N ASP A 93 -7.87 -7.59 4.37
CA ASP A 93 -8.07 -9.02 4.63
C ASP A 93 -9.44 -9.30 5.29
N GLU A 94 -10.16 -8.25 5.70
CA GLU A 94 -11.54 -8.36 6.20
C GLU A 94 -12.50 -8.67 5.06
N SER A 95 -13.33 -9.70 5.26
CA SER A 95 -14.35 -10.09 4.28
C SER A 95 -15.41 -8.99 4.12
N PRO A 96 -15.87 -8.69 2.89
CA PRO A 96 -16.94 -7.73 2.68
C PRO A 96 -18.22 -8.16 3.41
N SER A 97 -18.90 -7.18 4.01
CA SER A 97 -20.19 -7.37 4.66
C SER A 97 -21.35 -7.16 3.68
N ASP A 98 -22.47 -7.86 3.88
CA ASP A 98 -23.68 -7.67 3.08
C ASP A 98 -24.40 -6.33 3.34
N ARG A 99 -23.93 -5.54 4.32
CA ARG A 99 -24.61 -4.32 4.80
C ARG A 99 -24.28 -3.08 3.96
N PHE A 100 -23.20 -3.11 3.19
CA PHE A 100 -22.70 -1.96 2.44
C PHE A 100 -22.39 -2.35 1.00
N PRO A 101 -22.50 -1.39 0.06
CA PRO A 101 -22.08 -1.64 -1.32
C PRO A 101 -20.61 -2.05 -1.38
N VAL A 102 -20.31 -2.99 -2.29
CA VAL A 102 -18.94 -3.39 -2.60
C VAL A 102 -18.56 -2.71 -3.91
N PHE A 103 -17.46 -1.97 -3.87
CA PHE A 103 -16.87 -1.36 -5.04
C PHE A 103 -15.73 -2.26 -5.49
N ALA A 104 -15.86 -2.84 -6.69
CA ALA A 104 -14.77 -3.59 -7.28
C ALA A 104 -13.54 -2.68 -7.32
N THR A 105 -12.45 -3.12 -6.68
CA THR A 105 -11.15 -2.53 -7.00
C THR A 105 -10.94 -2.81 -8.47
N VAL A 106 -10.71 -1.77 -9.27
CA VAL A 106 -10.23 -1.97 -10.64
C VAL A 106 -8.81 -2.53 -10.51
N GLN A 107 -8.70 -3.82 -10.20
CA GLN A 107 -7.62 -4.62 -10.74
C GLN A 107 -7.89 -4.65 -12.23
N GLY A 108 -6.96 -4.15 -13.03
CA GLY A 108 -7.11 -4.16 -14.48
C GLY A 108 -7.39 -5.59 -14.95
N GLU A 109 -8.64 -5.88 -15.27
CA GLU A 109 -9.04 -6.96 -16.15
C GLU A 109 -8.50 -6.61 -17.53
N ALA A 110 -7.21 -6.89 -17.76
CA ALA A 110 -6.74 -7.20 -19.09
C ALA A 110 -7.41 -8.51 -19.49
N THR A 111 -8.58 -8.36 -20.12
CA THR A 111 -9.24 -9.45 -20.80
C THR A 111 -8.29 -9.94 -21.89
N ASP A 112 -7.78 -11.17 -21.70
CA ASP A 112 -7.00 -11.89 -22.67
C ASP A 112 -7.78 -11.99 -24.00
N LYS A 113 -7.40 -11.16 -24.96
CA LYS A 113 -7.49 -11.48 -26.38
C LYS A 113 -6.06 -11.63 -26.89
N ALA A 114 -5.70 -12.89 -27.13
CA ALA A 114 -4.51 -13.31 -27.84
C ALA A 114 -4.17 -12.37 -29.00
N GLY A 115 -2.98 -11.80 -28.92
CA GLY A 115 -2.42 -10.85 -29.87
C GLY A 115 -0.96 -10.61 -29.53
N GLU A 116 -0.14 -11.60 -29.85
CA GLU A 116 1.32 -11.51 -29.90
C GLU A 116 1.75 -10.19 -30.54
N THR A 117 2.20 -9.25 -29.73
CA THR A 117 2.96 -8.09 -30.17
C THR A 117 3.93 -7.69 -29.08
N ALA A 118 5.21 -7.90 -29.36
CA ALA A 118 6.32 -7.40 -28.56
C ALA A 118 6.16 -5.89 -28.37
N ILE A 119 5.86 -5.46 -27.14
CA ILE A 119 5.83 -4.04 -26.79
C ILE A 119 7.27 -3.65 -26.44
N GLY A 120 7.81 -2.76 -27.28
CA GLY A 120 9.18 -2.30 -27.27
C GLY A 120 9.66 -1.86 -25.89
N ALA A 121 10.83 -2.37 -25.53
CA ALA A 121 11.62 -1.86 -24.43
C ALA A 121 11.81 -0.35 -24.58
N ASN A 122 11.27 0.41 -23.63
CA ASN A 122 11.69 1.79 -23.43
C ASN A 122 13.19 1.79 -23.09
N PRO A 123 14.08 2.40 -23.89
CA PRO A 123 15.53 2.38 -23.66
C PRO A 123 15.98 3.35 -22.56
N ALA A 124 15.06 3.89 -21.75
CA ALA A 124 15.38 4.73 -20.61
C ALA A 124 16.09 3.91 -19.51
N GLY A 125 17.43 3.90 -19.58
CA GLY A 125 18.36 3.67 -18.47
C GLY A 125 18.08 2.44 -17.61
N ARG A 126 18.42 1.24 -18.11
CA ARG A 126 18.54 0.07 -17.23
C ARG A 126 19.54 0.39 -16.11
N ILE A 127 19.20 0.01 -14.89
CA ILE A 127 20.05 0.18 -13.71
C ILE A 127 20.43 -1.19 -13.13
N THR A 128 21.53 -1.22 -12.38
CA THR A 128 21.93 -2.33 -11.52
C THR A 128 22.09 -1.83 -10.10
N ILE A 129 21.68 -2.64 -9.14
CA ILE A 129 21.89 -2.36 -7.71
C ILE A 129 23.19 -3.02 -7.28
N ARG A 130 24.03 -2.29 -6.53
CA ARG A 130 25.31 -2.78 -6.05
C ARG A 130 25.55 -2.42 -4.60
N CYS A 131 26.35 -3.22 -3.91
CA CYS A 131 26.85 -2.88 -2.58
C CYS A 131 27.73 -1.63 -2.69
N SER A 132 27.45 -0.61 -1.89
CA SER A 132 28.24 0.63 -1.88
C SER A 132 29.68 0.41 -1.39
N ALA A 133 29.91 -0.64 -0.59
CA ALA A 133 31.22 -0.93 -0.01
C ALA A 133 32.15 -1.71 -0.95
N CYS A 134 31.64 -2.74 -1.65
CA CYS A 134 32.46 -3.62 -2.50
C CYS A 134 32.13 -3.57 -3.99
N GLY A 135 31.04 -2.91 -4.39
CA GLY A 135 30.58 -2.83 -5.78
C GLY A 135 29.96 -4.12 -6.35
N SER A 136 29.85 -5.18 -5.55
CA SER A 136 29.22 -6.44 -5.98
C SER A 136 27.73 -6.26 -6.27
N ALA A 137 27.22 -7.02 -7.23
CA ALA A 137 25.79 -7.15 -7.52
C ALA A 137 25.09 -8.24 -6.67
N GLY A 138 25.87 -9.05 -5.91
CA GLY A 138 25.37 -10.04 -4.96
C GLY A 138 24.85 -9.35 -3.69
N VAL A 139 23.73 -8.66 -3.83
CA VAL A 139 23.03 -7.95 -2.76
C VAL A 139 21.59 -8.42 -2.67
N MET A 140 21.09 -8.58 -1.44
CA MET A 140 19.71 -8.94 -1.17
C MET A 140 19.02 -7.83 -0.38
N ARG A 141 17.70 -7.82 -0.46
CA ARG A 141 16.82 -7.05 0.41
C ARG A 141 16.05 -7.99 1.31
N ASP A 142 15.81 -7.56 2.53
CA ASP A 142 14.87 -8.25 3.39
C ASP A 142 13.46 -8.12 2.82
N ALA A 143 12.71 -9.21 2.90
CA ALA A 143 11.38 -9.30 2.34
C ALA A 143 10.59 -10.40 3.03
N TRP A 144 9.27 -10.28 2.95
CA TRP A 144 8.37 -11.35 3.35
C TRP A 144 7.62 -11.85 2.13
N ALA A 145 7.45 -13.16 2.06
CA ALA A 145 6.62 -13.83 1.08
C ALA A 145 5.31 -14.28 1.72
N ARG A 146 4.25 -14.32 0.93
CA ARG A 146 2.95 -14.89 1.31
C ARG A 146 2.66 -16.09 0.43
N TRP A 147 1.96 -17.07 0.99
CA TRP A 147 1.42 -18.17 0.22
C TRP A 147 0.29 -17.63 -0.66
N ASP A 148 0.36 -17.93 -1.95
CA ASP A 148 -0.70 -17.65 -2.93
C ASP A 148 -1.45 -18.96 -3.20
N ASP A 149 -2.71 -19.04 -2.76
CA ASP A 149 -3.53 -20.23 -2.92
C ASP A 149 -3.92 -20.52 -4.38
N ASP A 150 -3.97 -19.51 -5.25
CA ASP A 150 -4.30 -19.70 -6.65
C ASP A 150 -3.07 -20.17 -7.45
N ALA A 151 -1.91 -19.57 -7.18
CA ALA A 151 -0.64 -19.96 -7.79
C ALA A 151 -0.03 -21.22 -7.14
N GLN A 152 -0.49 -21.60 -5.94
CA GLN A 152 0.08 -22.65 -5.09
C GLN A 152 1.60 -22.49 -4.92
N ASP A 153 2.05 -21.25 -4.71
CA ASP A 153 3.46 -20.90 -4.57
C ASP A 153 3.66 -19.71 -3.61
N TRP A 154 4.90 -19.48 -3.19
CA TRP A 154 5.29 -18.32 -2.40
C TRP A 154 5.43 -17.08 -3.29
N ALA A 155 4.56 -16.10 -3.10
CA ALA A 155 4.61 -14.82 -3.77
C ALA A 155 5.29 -13.76 -2.89
N LEU A 156 6.12 -12.91 -3.50
CA LEU A 156 6.76 -11.79 -2.80
C LEU A 156 5.70 -10.77 -2.34
N GLY A 157 5.58 -10.55 -1.04
CA GLY A 157 4.58 -9.65 -0.45
C GLY A 157 5.05 -8.20 -0.38
N ALA A 158 6.18 -7.97 0.28
CA ALA A 158 6.84 -6.65 0.31
C ALA A 158 8.34 -6.79 0.52
N VAL A 159 9.07 -5.76 0.10
CA VAL A 159 10.52 -5.63 0.24
C VAL A 159 10.80 -4.44 1.16
N PHE A 160 11.62 -4.65 2.19
CA PHE A 160 12.00 -3.64 3.16
C PHE A 160 13.31 -2.95 2.75
N ASP A 161 13.76 -1.96 3.52
CA ASP A 161 14.99 -1.20 3.26
C ASP A 161 16.26 -1.88 3.77
N ALA A 162 16.13 -2.81 4.72
CA ALA A 162 17.23 -3.66 5.17
C ALA A 162 17.82 -4.45 3.99
N ALA A 163 19.15 -4.44 3.89
CA ALA A 163 19.86 -5.05 2.79
C ALA A 163 21.14 -5.73 3.28
N PHE A 164 21.53 -6.80 2.60
CA PHE A 164 22.68 -7.62 2.91
C PHE A 164 23.53 -7.81 1.66
N CYS A 165 24.85 -7.90 1.81
CA CYS A 165 25.75 -8.25 0.70
C CYS A 165 26.37 -9.61 0.93
N GLU A 166 26.20 -10.53 -0.02
CA GLU A 166 26.75 -11.89 0.05
C GLU A 166 28.28 -11.89 0.05
N VAL A 167 28.91 -10.93 -0.63
CA VAL A 167 30.37 -10.84 -0.70
C VAL A 167 30.97 -10.25 0.57
N CYS A 168 30.26 -9.33 1.23
CA CYS A 168 30.73 -8.72 2.48
C CYS A 168 30.25 -9.48 3.73
N GLU A 169 29.31 -10.41 3.56
CA GLU A 169 28.63 -11.18 4.61
C GLU A 169 28.09 -10.30 5.76
N LYS A 170 27.55 -9.13 5.41
CA LYS A 170 27.02 -8.17 6.38
C LYS A 170 25.97 -7.25 5.79
N ASP A 171 25.31 -6.49 6.66
CA ASP A 171 24.39 -5.42 6.27
C ASP A 171 25.07 -4.42 5.33
N ALA A 172 24.32 -4.02 4.30
CA ALA A 172 24.83 -3.26 3.17
C ALA A 172 23.97 -2.04 2.87
N THR A 173 24.63 -0.95 2.46
CA THR A 173 23.96 0.14 1.76
C THR A 173 24.01 -0.12 0.26
N LEU A 174 22.89 0.10 -0.42
CA LEU A 174 22.76 -0.17 -1.85
C LEU A 174 22.92 1.11 -2.65
N ALA A 175 23.65 1.02 -3.76
CA ALA A 175 23.83 2.09 -4.73
C ALA A 175 23.27 1.67 -6.09
N GLU A 176 22.48 2.54 -6.70
CA GLU A 176 22.03 2.39 -8.08
C GLU A 176 23.15 2.82 -9.03
N GLN A 177 23.43 2.00 -10.03
CA GLN A 177 24.35 2.35 -11.10
C GLN A 177 23.68 2.14 -12.45
N PRO A 178 23.91 3.02 -13.44
CA PRO A 178 23.51 2.76 -14.80
C PRO A 178 24.11 1.44 -15.27
N LEU A 179 23.27 0.52 -15.74
CA LEU A 179 23.70 -0.64 -16.49
C LEU A 179 24.08 -0.11 -17.88
N GLY A 180 25.30 0.42 -17.99
CA GLY A 180 25.84 0.92 -19.26
C GLY A 180 25.58 -0.12 -20.33
N GLY A 181 24.90 0.28 -21.41
CA GLY A 181 24.73 -0.56 -22.58
C GLY A 181 26.10 -0.84 -23.16
N SER A 182 26.76 -1.89 -22.71
CA SER A 182 27.99 -2.38 -23.32
C SER A 182 27.63 -2.81 -24.73
N GLN A 183 27.88 -1.90 -25.68
CA GLN A 183 28.11 -2.28 -27.05
C GLN A 183 29.25 -3.31 -27.03
N HIS A 184 28.94 -4.51 -27.49
CA HIS A 184 29.93 -5.51 -27.83
C HIS A 184 30.94 -4.88 -28.82
N GLN A 185 32.14 -4.52 -28.35
CA GLN A 185 33.32 -4.50 -29.21
C GLN A 185 33.85 -5.93 -29.24
N HIS A 186 33.44 -6.69 -30.25
CA HIS A 186 34.23 -7.82 -30.72
C HIS A 186 35.35 -7.26 -31.59
N SER A 187 36.59 -7.44 -31.13
CA SER A 187 37.78 -7.44 -31.97
C SER A 187 37.82 -8.69 -32.86
#